data_AF-A0A1Y3MW19-F1
#
_entry.id   AF-A0A1Y3MW19-F1
#
_cell.length_a   1.000
_cell.length_b   1.000
_cell.length_c   1.000
_cell.angle_alpha   90.00
_cell.angle_beta   90.00
_cell.angle_gamma   90.00
#
_symmetry.space_group_name_H-M   'P 1'
#
loop_
_entity.id
_entity.type
_entity.pdbx_description
1 polymer ?
#
loop_
_entity_poly.entity_id
_entity_poly.type
_entity_poly.pdbx_seq_one_letter_code
_entity_poly.pdbx_strand_id
1 'polypeptide(L)'
;MKSSRINDKSVCKSIRCGIVNGKDYGQCPSGQCCSKKGYCGTTPNYCSPTSGCQAEYGKCLEMRCGEGIGQCPDGQCCSAKGYCGTTSNYCSPSSGCQAKYGKCIEMRCGKGIGRCPDGQCCSKKGYCGTDYVFCNYRDYGCQRDYGQCDTGRCGVINGENYGQCFYGQCCSKKGYCGTTSSYCSPSLGCQAEYGKCLETRCGEGIGQCPSGQCCSKKGYCGTTKSYCYASLGCQTKYGKCDSAN
;
A
#
# COMPACT_ATOMS: atom_id res chain seq x y z
N MET A 1 78.55 -9.11 -34.39
CA MET A 1 77.31 -9.92 -34.31
C MET A 1 76.28 -9.15 -33.50
N LYS A 2 75.32 -8.47 -34.16
CA LYS A 2 74.16 -7.84 -33.51
C LYS A 2 73.01 -8.85 -33.60
N SER A 3 72.45 -9.27 -32.46
CA SER A 3 71.27 -10.13 -32.42
C SER A 3 70.06 -9.37 -31.88
N SER A 4 69.11 -9.18 -32.80
CA SER A 4 67.64 -9.25 -32.65
C SER A 4 66.90 -8.30 -31.68
N ARG A 5 66.16 -7.37 -32.29
CA ARG A 5 65.08 -6.56 -31.69
C ARG A 5 63.78 -7.36 -31.68
N ILE A 6 63.08 -7.38 -30.55
CA ILE A 6 61.60 -7.42 -30.51
C ILE A 6 61.19 -6.38 -29.47
N ASN A 7 60.57 -5.30 -29.92
CA ASN A 7 60.06 -4.21 -29.10
C ASN A 7 58.54 -4.15 -29.33
N ASP A 8 57.82 -5.09 -28.72
CA ASP A 8 56.35 -5.13 -28.78
C ASP A 8 55.78 -4.20 -27.70
N LYS A 9 55.68 -2.91 -28.04
CA LYS A 9 54.86 -1.95 -27.30
C LYS A 9 53.41 -2.09 -27.79
N SER A 10 52.70 -3.11 -27.35
CA SER A 10 51.24 -3.17 -27.41
C SER A 10 50.65 -2.20 -26.39
N VAL A 11 50.70 -0.91 -26.70
CA VAL A 11 49.96 0.13 -25.99
C VAL A 11 48.47 -0.14 -26.25
N CYS A 12 47.74 -0.56 -25.22
CA CYS A 12 46.30 -0.74 -25.28
C CYS A 12 45.62 0.62 -25.52
N LYS A 13 45.44 1.01 -26.79
CA LYS A 13 44.74 2.25 -27.17
C LYS A 13 43.26 2.09 -26.82
N SER A 14 42.81 2.80 -25.79
CA SER A 14 41.39 2.93 -25.46
C SER A 14 40.59 3.40 -26.68
N ILE A 15 39.57 2.65 -27.08
CA ILE A 15 38.73 2.94 -28.25
C ILE A 15 37.84 4.15 -27.93
N ARG A 16 37.81 5.13 -28.83
CA ARG A 16 36.96 6.33 -28.71
C ARG A 16 35.57 6.05 -29.29
N CYS A 17 34.57 6.76 -28.77
CA CYS A 17 33.17 6.64 -29.21
C CYS A 17 32.36 7.92 -28.93
N GLY A 18 31.18 7.99 -29.52
CA GLY A 18 30.19 9.01 -29.25
C GLY A 18 30.59 10.41 -29.69
N ILE A 19 29.81 11.41 -29.28
CA ILE A 19 30.08 12.81 -29.55
C ILE A 19 30.84 13.41 -28.37
N VAL A 20 32.07 13.86 -28.61
CA VAL A 20 32.86 14.61 -27.63
C VAL A 20 33.31 15.92 -28.25
N ASN A 21 32.93 17.04 -27.63
CA ASN A 21 33.24 18.40 -28.10
C ASN A 21 32.83 18.62 -29.58
N GLY A 22 31.64 18.15 -29.96
CA GLY A 22 31.09 18.30 -31.31
C GLY A 22 31.68 17.38 -32.38
N LYS A 23 32.65 16.51 -32.03
CA LYS A 23 33.21 15.51 -32.94
C LYS A 23 32.63 14.13 -32.65
N ASP A 24 32.13 13.47 -33.69
CA ASP A 24 31.64 12.09 -33.65
C ASP A 24 32.80 11.10 -33.82
N TYR A 25 32.92 10.15 -32.89
CA TYR A 25 33.93 9.09 -32.87
C TYR A 25 33.34 7.70 -33.15
N GLY A 26 32.05 7.62 -33.49
CA GLY A 26 31.38 6.38 -33.85
C GLY A 26 30.97 5.52 -32.66
N GLN A 27 30.48 4.32 -32.96
CA GLN A 27 29.96 3.40 -31.95
C GLN A 27 31.04 2.51 -31.36
N CYS A 28 30.82 2.08 -30.12
CA CYS A 28 31.66 1.07 -29.49
C CYS A 28 31.48 -0.32 -30.11
N PRO A 29 32.49 -1.21 -29.98
CA PRO A 29 32.34 -2.62 -30.30
C PRO A 29 31.14 -3.25 -29.59
N SER A 30 30.55 -4.28 -30.21
CA SER A 30 29.35 -4.95 -29.70
C SER A 30 29.51 -5.35 -28.23
N GLY A 31 28.52 -5.00 -27.41
CA GLY A 31 28.51 -5.29 -25.98
C GLY A 31 29.19 -4.25 -25.09
N GLN A 32 29.89 -3.26 -25.64
CA GLN A 32 30.54 -2.19 -24.87
C GLN A 32 29.70 -0.92 -24.79
N CYS A 33 29.97 -0.12 -23.77
CA CYS A 33 29.29 1.11 -23.45
C CYS A 33 30.14 2.31 -23.85
N CYS A 34 29.50 3.37 -24.31
CA CYS A 34 30.19 4.61 -24.61
C CYS A 34 30.07 5.59 -23.45
N SER A 35 31.16 5.89 -22.75
CA SER A 35 31.15 6.82 -21.62
C SER A 35 30.89 8.28 -22.05
N LYS A 36 30.56 9.16 -21.09
CA LYS A 36 30.47 10.62 -21.31
C LYS A 36 31.73 11.24 -21.89
N LYS A 37 32.90 10.66 -21.54
CA LYS A 37 34.22 11.11 -22.02
C LYS A 37 34.57 10.55 -23.41
N GLY A 38 33.67 9.78 -24.01
CA GLY A 38 33.81 9.20 -25.34
C GLY A 38 34.87 8.12 -25.43
N TYR A 39 34.89 7.25 -24.43
CA TYR A 39 35.69 6.02 -24.42
C TYR A 39 34.78 4.82 -24.28
N CYS A 40 35.12 3.73 -24.95
CA CYS A 40 34.46 2.44 -24.82
C CYS A 40 34.95 1.66 -23.61
N GLY A 41 34.03 1.01 -22.92
CA GLY A 41 34.32 0.11 -21.82
C GLY A 41 33.08 -0.63 -21.34
N THR A 42 33.27 -1.58 -20.44
CA THR A 42 32.18 -2.44 -19.94
C THR A 42 31.89 -2.24 -18.45
N THR A 43 32.63 -1.35 -17.76
CA THR A 43 32.41 -1.10 -16.33
C THR A 43 31.30 -0.07 -16.10
N PRO A 44 30.70 -0.01 -14.90
CA PRO A 44 29.61 0.93 -14.60
C PRO A 44 29.93 2.40 -14.90
N ASN A 45 31.19 2.83 -14.76
CA ASN A 45 31.59 4.21 -15.10
C ASN A 45 31.45 4.54 -16.59
N TYR A 46 31.46 3.53 -17.46
CA TYR A 46 31.24 3.67 -18.91
C TYR A 46 29.78 3.46 -19.26
N CYS A 47 29.13 2.52 -18.57
CA CYS A 47 27.80 2.03 -18.91
C CYS A 47 26.66 2.77 -18.22
N SER A 48 26.92 3.46 -17.10
CA SER A 48 25.88 4.10 -16.33
C SER A 48 25.32 5.33 -17.07
N PRO A 49 23.99 5.44 -17.24
CA PRO A 49 23.35 6.66 -17.71
C PRO A 49 23.67 7.87 -16.82
N THR A 50 23.79 7.69 -15.50
CA THR A 50 24.15 8.80 -14.58
C THR A 50 25.60 9.25 -14.72
N SER A 51 26.50 8.36 -15.16
CA SER A 51 27.87 8.71 -15.56
C SER A 51 27.94 9.30 -16.98
N GLY A 52 26.79 9.47 -17.64
CA GLY A 52 26.63 10.05 -18.97
C GLY A 52 26.96 9.09 -20.11
N CYS A 53 26.64 7.81 -19.95
CA CYS A 53 26.73 6.85 -21.04
C CYS A 53 25.90 7.31 -22.26
N GLN A 54 26.50 7.26 -23.46
CA GLN A 54 25.92 7.72 -24.72
C GLN A 54 25.20 6.56 -25.42
N ALA A 55 23.90 6.43 -25.19
CA ALA A 55 23.11 5.26 -25.58
C ALA A 55 23.05 4.99 -27.09
N GLU A 56 23.16 6.02 -27.93
CA GLU A 56 23.21 5.86 -29.40
C GLU A 56 24.54 5.27 -29.90
N TYR A 57 25.57 5.26 -29.04
CA TYR A 57 26.94 4.89 -29.39
C TYR A 57 27.48 3.69 -28.59
N GLY A 58 26.66 3.09 -27.72
CA GLY A 58 27.01 1.89 -26.97
C GLY A 58 25.88 1.39 -26.08
N LYS A 59 26.04 0.18 -25.51
CA LYS A 59 25.02 -0.45 -24.66
C LYS A 59 25.04 0.09 -23.23
N CYS A 60 24.36 1.20 -22.97
CA CYS A 60 24.22 1.69 -21.60
C CYS A 60 23.46 0.69 -20.71
N LEU A 61 23.82 0.63 -19.44
CA LEU A 61 23.12 -0.18 -18.44
C LEU A 61 21.68 0.32 -18.29
N GLU A 62 20.73 -0.56 -18.56
CA GLU A 62 19.39 -0.43 -17.99
C GLU A 62 19.53 -0.55 -16.48
N MET A 63 19.18 0.49 -15.72
CA MET A 63 19.44 0.53 -14.28
C MET A 63 18.48 -0.40 -13.53
N ARG A 64 18.87 -1.67 -13.43
CA ARG A 64 18.17 -2.68 -12.65
C ARG A 64 18.61 -2.63 -11.18
N CYS A 65 17.71 -3.05 -10.30
CA CYS A 65 17.94 -3.13 -8.87
C CYS A 65 17.13 -4.27 -8.27
N GLY A 66 17.42 -4.60 -7.01
CA GLY A 66 16.73 -5.64 -6.27
C GLY A 66 17.67 -6.73 -5.77
N GLU A 67 17.08 -7.77 -5.21
CA GLU A 67 17.82 -8.94 -4.71
C GLU A 67 18.64 -9.60 -5.82
N GLY A 68 19.91 -9.90 -5.51
CA GLY A 68 20.87 -10.45 -6.48
C GLY A 68 21.37 -9.47 -7.56
N ILE A 69 20.82 -8.25 -7.64
CA ILE A 69 21.23 -7.24 -8.62
C ILE A 69 22.00 -6.10 -7.95
N GLY A 70 21.45 -5.52 -6.87
CA GLY A 70 22.08 -4.41 -6.15
C GLY A 70 21.16 -3.21 -5.96
N GLN A 71 21.74 -2.14 -5.41
CA GLN A 71 21.01 -0.91 -5.08
C GLN A 71 21.03 0.09 -6.25
N CYS A 72 20.02 0.95 -6.30
CA CYS A 72 19.99 2.11 -7.18
C CYS A 72 21.01 3.18 -6.77
N PRO A 73 21.44 4.03 -7.71
CA PRO A 73 22.26 5.20 -7.38
C PRO A 73 21.58 6.12 -6.37
N ASP A 74 22.41 6.89 -5.65
CA ASP A 74 21.95 7.78 -4.59
C ASP A 74 20.79 8.69 -5.03
N GLY A 75 19.74 8.71 -4.22
CA GLY A 75 18.54 9.51 -4.48
C GLY A 75 17.49 8.85 -5.38
N GLN A 76 17.77 7.67 -5.95
CA GLN A 76 16.81 6.92 -6.74
C GLN A 76 16.16 5.78 -5.95
N CYS A 77 14.99 5.38 -6.42
CA CYS A 77 14.14 4.37 -5.85
C CYS A 77 14.21 3.09 -6.66
N CYS A 78 14.12 1.94 -5.99
CA CYS A 78 14.03 0.66 -6.66
C CYS A 78 12.57 0.23 -6.76
N SER A 79 11.99 0.18 -7.97
CA SER A 79 10.61 -0.25 -8.17
C SER A 79 10.41 -1.75 -7.87
N ALA A 80 9.15 -2.19 -7.73
CA ALA A 80 8.81 -3.62 -7.59
C ALA A 80 9.33 -4.47 -8.75
N LYS A 81 9.42 -3.90 -9.96
CA LYS A 81 9.90 -4.58 -11.17
C LYS A 81 11.43 -4.63 -11.26
N GLY A 82 12.13 -4.11 -10.25
CA GLY A 82 13.59 -4.11 -10.18
C GLY A 82 14.24 -3.14 -11.15
N TYR A 83 13.65 -1.95 -11.30
CA TYR A 83 14.21 -0.84 -12.06
C TYR A 83 14.39 0.38 -11.16
N CYS A 84 15.46 1.12 -11.39
CA CYS A 84 15.74 2.39 -10.73
C CYS A 84 15.01 3.55 -11.40
N GLY A 85 14.50 4.47 -10.59
CA GLY A 85 13.86 5.70 -11.07
C GLY A 85 13.48 6.61 -9.91
N THR A 86 12.94 7.78 -10.22
CA THR A 86 12.64 8.84 -9.24
C THR A 86 11.16 9.21 -9.15
N THR A 87 10.30 8.63 -10.00
CA THR A 87 8.86 8.92 -9.98
C THR A 87 8.10 8.04 -8.98
N SER A 88 6.87 8.39 -8.65
CA SER A 88 6.03 7.67 -7.68
C SER A 88 5.87 6.18 -7.98
N ASN A 89 5.81 5.78 -9.25
CA ASN A 89 5.73 4.36 -9.66
C ASN A 89 6.98 3.54 -9.27
N TYR A 90 8.12 4.21 -9.02
CA TYR A 90 9.35 3.59 -8.55
C TYR A 90 9.51 3.74 -7.05
N CYS A 91 9.09 4.89 -6.52
CA CYS A 91 9.40 5.34 -5.17
C CYS A 91 8.33 5.04 -4.14
N SER A 92 7.08 4.84 -4.56
CA SER A 92 5.99 4.61 -3.64
C SER A 92 6.09 3.21 -3.02
N PRO A 93 6.01 3.09 -1.68
CA PRO A 93 5.85 1.79 -1.04
C PRO A 93 4.61 1.03 -1.56
N SER A 94 3.52 1.75 -1.91
CA SER A 94 2.31 1.13 -2.47
C SER A 94 2.52 0.58 -3.89
N SER A 95 3.51 1.08 -4.62
CA SER A 95 3.94 0.54 -5.92
C SER A 95 5.03 -0.53 -5.78
N GLY A 96 5.28 -0.99 -4.54
CA GLY A 96 6.25 -2.03 -4.22
C GLY A 96 7.71 -1.58 -4.31
N CYS A 97 7.98 -0.32 -3.96
CA CYS A 97 9.36 0.16 -3.85
C CYS A 97 10.18 -0.71 -2.87
N GLN A 98 11.33 -1.20 -3.32
CA GLN A 98 12.22 -2.08 -2.57
C GLN A 98 13.21 -1.25 -1.74
N ALA A 99 12.83 -0.93 -0.50
CA ALA A 99 13.58 -0.01 0.37
C ALA A 99 15.02 -0.44 0.67
N LYS A 100 15.33 -1.75 0.63
CA LYS A 100 16.69 -2.27 0.77
C LYS A 100 17.60 -1.92 -0.41
N TYR A 101 17.01 -1.59 -1.56
CA TYR A 101 17.71 -1.38 -2.83
C TYR A 101 17.51 0.01 -3.42
N GLY A 102 16.85 0.93 -2.72
CA GLY A 102 16.70 2.33 -3.14
C GLY A 102 15.94 3.17 -2.13
N LYS A 103 15.92 4.49 -2.33
CA LYS A 103 15.26 5.45 -1.43
C LYS A 103 13.76 5.53 -1.71
N CYS A 104 12.97 4.65 -1.10
CA CYS A 104 11.53 4.76 -1.16
C CYS A 104 11.02 6.04 -0.48
N ILE A 105 9.91 6.59 -0.98
CA ILE A 105 9.22 7.71 -0.34
C ILE A 105 8.72 7.24 1.02
N GLU A 106 9.20 7.88 2.08
CA GLU A 106 8.47 7.88 3.36
C GLU A 106 7.14 8.58 3.11
N MET A 107 6.02 7.89 3.34
CA MET A 107 4.70 8.42 2.96
C MET A 107 4.32 9.59 3.85
N ARG A 108 4.70 10.80 3.42
CA ARG A 108 4.31 12.07 4.03
C ARG A 108 2.95 12.50 3.51
N CYS A 109 2.24 13.26 4.31
CA CYS A 109 0.91 13.80 3.99
C CYS A 109 0.70 15.14 4.68
N GLY A 110 -0.35 15.85 4.29
CA GLY A 110 -0.71 17.13 4.87
C GLY A 110 -0.79 18.25 3.84
N LYS A 111 -1.04 19.47 4.33
CA LYS A 111 -1.15 20.67 3.50
C LYS A 111 0.12 20.87 2.66
N GLY A 112 -0.05 20.99 1.34
CA GLY A 112 1.05 21.16 0.40
C GLY A 112 1.82 19.88 0.05
N ILE A 113 1.50 18.73 0.67
CA ILE A 113 2.11 17.44 0.38
C ILE A 113 1.11 16.53 -0.36
N GLY A 114 -0.13 16.46 0.13
CA GLY A 114 -1.18 15.62 -0.46
C GLY A 114 -1.79 14.63 0.54
N ARG A 115 -2.65 13.75 0.03
CA ARG A 115 -3.37 12.75 0.82
C ARG A 115 -2.60 11.44 0.92
N CYS A 116 -2.85 10.68 1.97
CA CYS A 116 -2.42 9.30 2.07
C CYS A 116 -3.16 8.37 1.10
N PRO A 117 -2.60 7.19 0.78
CA PRO A 117 -3.32 6.14 0.05
C PRO A 117 -4.63 5.75 0.75
N ASP A 118 -5.55 5.15 0.00
CA ASP A 118 -6.85 4.73 0.51
C ASP A 118 -6.71 3.79 1.72
N GLY A 119 -7.56 4.02 2.73
CA GLY A 119 -7.53 3.28 3.99
C GLY A 119 -6.48 3.77 5.00
N GLN A 120 -5.61 4.73 4.63
CA GLN A 120 -4.60 5.27 5.54
C GLN A 120 -4.97 6.64 6.11
N CYS A 121 -4.45 6.90 7.29
CA CYS A 121 -4.65 8.11 8.06
C CYS A 121 -3.44 9.01 7.95
N CYS A 122 -3.67 10.32 7.90
CA CYS A 122 -2.60 11.29 7.95
C CYS A 122 -2.41 11.77 9.38
N SER A 123 -1.34 11.34 10.05
CA SER A 123 -1.05 11.78 11.43
C SER A 123 -0.87 13.29 11.51
N LYS A 124 -0.97 13.86 12.73
CA LYS A 124 -0.65 15.28 12.98
C LYS A 124 0.75 15.69 12.51
N LYS A 125 1.70 14.76 12.52
CA LYS A 125 3.09 14.99 12.08
C LYS A 125 3.26 14.91 10.56
N GLY A 126 2.20 14.61 9.82
CA GLY A 126 2.22 14.56 8.37
C GLY A 126 2.86 13.29 7.83
N TYR A 127 2.58 12.16 8.47
CA TYR A 127 2.96 10.82 8.02
C TYR A 127 1.71 9.97 7.84
N CYS A 128 1.70 9.16 6.80
CA CYS A 128 0.67 8.18 6.56
C CYS A 128 0.89 6.92 7.40
N GLY A 129 -0.20 6.37 7.91
CA GLY A 129 -0.20 5.12 8.67
C GLY A 129 -1.62 4.68 9.00
N THR A 130 -1.74 3.48 9.54
CA THR A 130 -3.04 2.86 9.89
C THR A 130 -3.19 2.62 11.38
N ASP A 131 -2.20 2.97 12.20
CA ASP A 131 -2.24 2.73 13.64
C ASP A 131 -3.10 3.78 14.35
N TYR A 132 -3.56 3.43 15.54
CA TYR A 132 -4.43 4.29 16.36
C TYR A 132 -3.87 5.73 16.52
N VAL A 133 -2.56 5.86 16.74
CA VAL A 133 -1.87 7.16 16.90
C VAL A 133 -1.80 7.97 15.60
N PHE A 134 -1.98 7.35 14.43
CA PHE A 134 -2.10 8.04 13.15
C PHE A 134 -3.55 8.43 12.87
N CYS A 135 -4.49 7.57 13.23
CA CYS A 135 -5.89 7.67 12.82
C CYS A 135 -6.77 8.47 13.77
N ASN A 136 -6.51 8.44 15.06
CA ASN A 136 -7.38 9.11 16.03
C ASN A 136 -7.28 10.64 15.86
N TYR A 137 -8.42 11.23 15.46
CA TYR A 137 -8.57 12.66 15.24
C TYR A 137 -8.51 13.47 16.53
N ARG A 138 -9.13 12.98 17.60
CA ARG A 138 -9.34 13.74 18.85
C ARG A 138 -8.08 13.84 19.71
N ASP A 139 -7.41 12.71 19.90
CA ASP A 139 -6.28 12.57 20.82
C ASP A 139 -4.94 12.85 20.12
N TYR A 140 -4.81 12.42 18.86
CA TYR A 140 -3.54 12.46 18.13
C TYR A 140 -3.55 13.39 16.91
N GLY A 141 -4.69 14.03 16.60
CA GLY A 141 -4.76 15.11 15.63
C GLY A 141 -4.61 14.67 14.18
N CYS A 142 -5.17 13.52 13.81
CA CYS A 142 -5.21 13.09 12.41
C CYS A 142 -5.78 14.20 11.49
N GLN A 143 -5.13 14.44 10.35
CA GLN A 143 -5.48 15.49 9.42
C GLN A 143 -6.53 15.00 8.41
N ARG A 144 -7.81 15.28 8.67
CA ARG A 144 -8.97 14.73 7.93
C ARG A 144 -8.98 15.05 6.44
N ASP A 145 -8.41 16.18 6.04
CA ASP A 145 -8.36 16.55 4.63
C ASP A 145 -7.35 15.70 3.86
N TYR A 146 -6.41 15.03 4.55
CA TYR A 146 -5.28 14.33 3.97
C TYR A 146 -5.24 12.83 4.32
N GLY A 147 -6.22 12.30 5.05
CA GLY A 147 -6.34 10.87 5.33
C GLY A 147 -7.65 10.49 6.02
N GLN A 148 -7.90 9.20 6.15
CA GLN A 148 -9.14 8.65 6.71
C GLN A 148 -9.11 8.59 8.24
N CYS A 149 -9.41 9.69 8.92
CA CYS A 149 -9.29 9.77 10.37
C CYS A 149 -10.45 9.13 11.13
N ASP A 150 -10.14 8.46 12.24
CA ASP A 150 -11.11 8.02 13.24
C ASP A 150 -11.57 9.21 14.08
N THR A 151 -12.83 9.59 13.91
CA THR A 151 -13.45 10.70 14.65
C THR A 151 -14.21 10.25 15.90
N GLY A 152 -14.31 8.94 16.12
CA GLY A 152 -15.20 8.30 17.09
C GLY A 152 -16.69 8.38 16.70
N ARG A 153 -17.01 8.94 15.52
CA ARG A 153 -18.37 9.00 14.95
C ARG A 153 -18.48 8.06 13.77
N CYS A 154 -19.70 7.61 13.52
CA CYS A 154 -20.00 6.68 12.44
C CYS A 154 -21.48 6.76 12.04
N GLY A 155 -21.83 6.11 10.94
CA GLY A 155 -23.21 5.98 10.50
C GLY A 155 -23.79 7.24 9.91
N VAL A 156 -25.07 7.19 9.60
CA VAL A 156 -25.83 8.34 9.11
C VAL A 156 -26.69 8.88 10.24
N ILE A 157 -26.35 10.07 10.74
CA ILE A 157 -27.07 10.74 11.83
C ILE A 157 -27.65 12.03 11.29
N ASN A 158 -28.97 12.18 11.36
CA ASN A 158 -29.70 13.35 10.86
C ASN A 158 -29.38 13.71 9.39
N GLY A 159 -29.14 12.70 8.55
CA GLY A 159 -28.82 12.88 7.13
C GLY A 159 -27.33 13.09 6.81
N GLU A 160 -26.47 13.23 7.81
CA GLU A 160 -25.02 13.36 7.63
C GLU A 160 -24.32 12.02 7.80
N ASN A 161 -23.44 11.65 6.84
CA ASN A 161 -22.65 10.43 6.87
C ASN A 161 -21.30 10.66 7.55
N TYR A 162 -21.10 10.03 8.71
CA TYR A 162 -19.88 10.11 9.52
C TYR A 162 -18.87 8.97 9.24
N GLY A 163 -19.16 8.11 8.28
CA GLY A 163 -18.28 7.00 7.88
C GLY A 163 -18.42 5.77 8.78
N GLN A 164 -17.41 4.91 8.73
CA GLN A 164 -17.41 3.62 9.43
C GLN A 164 -16.46 3.65 10.64
N CYS A 165 -16.71 2.78 11.60
CA CYS A 165 -15.82 2.55 12.72
C CYS A 165 -14.61 1.69 12.35
N PHE A 166 -13.43 2.06 12.85
CA PHE A 166 -12.18 1.37 12.59
C PHE A 166 -11.90 0.25 13.62
N TYR A 167 -10.94 -0.62 13.29
CA TYR A 167 -10.45 -1.70 14.17
C TYR A 167 -11.54 -2.67 14.64
N GLY A 168 -12.58 -2.88 13.83
CA GLY A 168 -13.67 -3.79 14.16
C GLY A 168 -14.57 -3.31 15.29
N GLN A 169 -14.55 -2.01 15.61
CA GLN A 169 -15.50 -1.40 16.52
C GLN A 169 -16.91 -1.38 15.94
N CYS A 170 -17.88 -1.18 16.83
CA CYS A 170 -19.29 -1.17 16.52
C CYS A 170 -19.79 0.25 16.36
N CYS A 171 -20.70 0.45 15.41
CA CYS A 171 -21.36 1.73 15.25
C CYS A 171 -22.69 1.73 15.99
N SER A 172 -22.80 2.49 17.08
CA SER A 172 -24.05 2.58 17.85
C SER A 172 -25.17 3.27 17.07
N LYS A 173 -26.42 3.12 17.51
CA LYS A 173 -27.58 3.87 16.97
C LYS A 173 -27.38 5.38 17.00
N LYS A 174 -26.63 5.88 17.98
CA LYS A 174 -26.34 7.32 18.17
C LYS A 174 -25.17 7.82 17.30
N GLY A 175 -24.57 6.94 16.49
CA GLY A 175 -23.50 7.28 15.56
C GLY A 175 -22.16 7.51 16.24
N TYR A 176 -21.88 6.73 17.27
CA TYR A 176 -20.58 6.67 17.94
C TYR A 176 -19.96 5.29 17.80
N CYS A 177 -18.64 5.25 17.67
CA CYS A 177 -17.85 4.03 17.67
C CYS A 177 -17.53 3.56 19.09
N GLY A 178 -17.61 2.25 19.32
CA GLY A 178 -17.21 1.64 20.59
C GLY A 178 -17.34 0.13 20.56
N THR A 179 -16.93 -0.52 21.64
CA THR A 179 -16.84 -2.00 21.72
C THR A 179 -17.78 -2.63 22.74
N THR A 180 -18.50 -1.84 23.54
CA THR A 180 -19.43 -2.37 24.55
C THR A 180 -20.79 -2.71 23.94
N SER A 181 -21.62 -3.45 24.68
CA SER A 181 -22.94 -3.90 24.23
C SER A 181 -23.86 -2.74 23.81
N SER A 182 -23.74 -1.56 24.44
CA SER A 182 -24.51 -0.37 24.06
C SER A 182 -24.18 0.17 22.66
N TYR A 183 -23.01 -0.19 22.11
CA TYR A 183 -22.60 0.13 20.75
C TYR A 183 -22.87 -1.03 19.81
N CYS A 184 -22.58 -2.24 20.26
CA CYS A 184 -22.53 -3.42 19.41
C CYS A 184 -23.82 -4.20 19.30
N SER A 185 -24.77 -4.02 20.21
CA SER A 185 -26.00 -4.81 20.19
C SER A 185 -26.92 -4.39 19.03
N PRO A 186 -27.31 -5.31 18.13
CA PRO A 186 -28.36 -5.07 17.15
C PRO A 186 -29.69 -4.62 17.79
N SER A 187 -30.06 -5.15 18.96
CA SER A 187 -31.29 -4.73 19.67
C SER A 187 -31.25 -3.28 20.15
N LEU A 188 -30.06 -2.72 20.34
CA LEU A 188 -29.86 -1.32 20.72
C LEU A 188 -29.60 -0.42 19.49
N GLY A 189 -29.74 -0.98 18.28
CA GLY A 189 -29.64 -0.26 17.01
C GLY A 189 -28.22 -0.10 16.49
N CYS A 190 -27.34 -1.08 16.74
CA CYS A 190 -26.04 -1.12 16.07
C CYS A 190 -26.20 -1.05 14.53
N GLN A 191 -25.44 -0.18 13.88
CA GLN A 191 -25.49 0.10 12.45
C GLN A 191 -24.47 -0.78 11.71
N ALA A 192 -24.89 -1.95 11.25
CA ALA A 192 -24.02 -2.98 10.68
C ALA A 192 -23.29 -2.56 9.39
N GLU A 193 -23.83 -1.60 8.63
CA GLU A 193 -23.16 -1.03 7.45
C GLU A 193 -21.96 -0.12 7.81
N TYR A 194 -21.88 0.33 9.07
CA TYR A 194 -20.89 1.31 9.52
C TYR A 194 -20.02 0.82 10.68
N GLY A 195 -20.13 -0.44 11.06
CA GLY A 195 -19.29 -1.06 12.08
C GLY A 195 -19.69 -2.51 12.31
N LYS A 196 -18.89 -3.23 13.11
CA LYS A 196 -19.27 -4.60 13.48
C LYS A 196 -20.43 -4.57 14.45
N CYS A 197 -21.42 -5.43 14.29
CA CYS A 197 -22.43 -5.65 15.31
C CYS A 197 -22.23 -7.03 15.92
N LEU A 198 -22.56 -7.18 17.20
CA LEU A 198 -22.54 -8.50 17.86
C LEU A 198 -23.53 -9.40 17.14
N GLU A 199 -23.09 -10.62 16.82
CA GLU A 199 -24.00 -11.70 16.45
C GLU A 199 -24.95 -11.92 17.62
N THR A 200 -26.24 -11.74 17.37
CA THR A 200 -27.25 -11.91 18.41
C THR A 200 -27.47 -13.40 18.60
N ARG A 201 -26.85 -13.94 19.65
CA ARG A 201 -27.14 -15.29 20.13
C ARG A 201 -28.48 -15.27 20.86
N CYS A 202 -29.20 -16.38 20.76
CA CYS A 202 -30.50 -16.57 21.40
C CYS A 202 -30.64 -18.02 21.84
N GLY A 203 -31.63 -18.29 22.68
CA GLY A 203 -31.89 -19.62 23.22
C GLY A 203 -31.88 -19.66 24.74
N GLU A 204 -32.05 -20.86 25.27
CA GLU A 204 -32.04 -21.12 26.71
C GLU A 204 -30.72 -20.66 27.35
N GLY A 205 -30.82 -19.91 28.45
CA GLY A 205 -29.68 -19.32 29.14
C GLY A 205 -29.02 -18.12 28.44
N ILE A 206 -29.45 -17.74 27.23
CA ILE A 206 -28.90 -16.60 26.46
C ILE A 206 -29.90 -15.45 26.39
N GLY A 207 -31.15 -15.72 26.00
CA GLY A 207 -32.19 -14.70 25.86
C GLY A 207 -32.89 -14.71 24.50
N GLN A 208 -33.81 -13.75 24.32
CA GLN A 208 -34.62 -13.63 23.12
C GLN A 208 -33.96 -12.72 22.07
N CYS A 209 -34.29 -12.96 20.81
CA CYS A 209 -33.90 -12.12 19.69
C CYS A 209 -34.56 -10.74 19.73
N PRO A 210 -33.94 -9.73 19.08
CA PRO A 210 -34.58 -8.44 18.84
C PRO A 210 -35.95 -8.60 18.16
N SER A 211 -36.85 -7.66 18.41
CA SER A 211 -38.23 -7.70 17.88
C SER A 211 -38.24 -7.89 16.36
N GLY A 212 -39.07 -8.83 15.89
CA GLY A 212 -39.19 -9.19 14.48
C GLY A 212 -38.17 -10.21 13.96
N GLN A 213 -37.20 -10.63 14.78
CA GLN A 213 -36.24 -11.68 14.40
C GLN A 213 -36.59 -13.05 15.00
N CYS A 214 -36.10 -14.08 14.33
CA CYS A 214 -36.31 -15.48 14.63
C CYS A 214 -35.08 -16.05 15.30
N CYS A 215 -35.26 -16.94 16.28
CA CYS A 215 -34.15 -17.63 16.91
C CYS A 215 -33.94 -18.98 16.24
N SER A 216 -32.87 -19.14 15.46
CA SER A 216 -32.57 -20.41 14.78
C SER A 216 -32.30 -21.55 15.75
N LYS A 217 -32.37 -22.79 15.27
CA LYS A 217 -31.96 -24.00 16.02
C LYS A 217 -30.56 -23.91 16.62
N LYS A 218 -29.66 -23.18 15.95
CA LYS A 218 -28.26 -22.99 16.37
C LYS A 218 -28.08 -21.87 17.42
N GLY A 219 -29.17 -21.22 17.83
CA GLY A 219 -29.13 -20.16 18.84
C GLY A 219 -28.57 -18.85 18.30
N TYR A 220 -28.95 -18.50 17.07
CA TYR A 220 -28.63 -17.23 16.42
C TYR A 220 -29.90 -16.56 15.94
N CYS A 221 -29.95 -15.23 16.06
CA CYS A 221 -31.04 -14.42 15.56
C CYS A 221 -30.85 -14.06 14.09
N GLY A 222 -31.96 -14.05 13.36
CA GLY A 222 -32.00 -13.69 11.96
C GLY A 222 -33.42 -13.68 11.41
N THR A 223 -33.59 -13.31 10.15
CA THR A 223 -34.92 -13.13 9.52
C THR A 223 -35.12 -14.02 8.28
N THR A 224 -34.16 -14.87 7.93
CA THR A 224 -34.27 -15.75 6.76
C THR A 224 -34.97 -17.07 7.12
N LYS A 225 -35.43 -17.83 6.12
CA LYS A 225 -36.17 -19.10 6.33
C LYS A 225 -35.44 -20.08 7.26
N SER A 226 -34.11 -20.18 7.14
CA SER A 226 -33.28 -21.07 7.98
C SER A 226 -33.27 -20.69 9.47
N TYR A 227 -33.68 -19.46 9.80
CA TYR A 227 -33.83 -18.99 11.17
C TYR A 227 -35.28 -19.05 11.64
N CYS A 228 -36.24 -18.79 10.73
CA CYS A 228 -37.64 -18.56 11.06
C CYS A 228 -38.54 -19.79 11.00
N TYR A 229 -38.25 -20.76 10.14
CA TYR A 229 -39.18 -21.88 9.94
C TYR A 229 -39.16 -22.82 11.14
N ALA A 230 -40.33 -23.09 11.71
CA ALA A 230 -40.50 -24.04 12.80
C ALA A 230 -39.96 -25.43 12.43
N SER A 231 -40.16 -25.86 11.17
CA SER A 231 -39.64 -27.14 10.64
C SER A 231 -38.11 -27.22 10.63
N LEU A 232 -37.40 -26.09 10.61
CA LEU A 232 -35.93 -26.02 10.68
C LEU A 232 -35.41 -25.80 12.11
N GLY A 233 -36.31 -25.87 13.10
CA GLY A 233 -35.98 -25.80 14.52
C GLY A 233 -35.86 -24.39 15.07
N CYS A 234 -36.62 -23.43 14.52
CA CYS A 234 -36.77 -22.12 15.14
C CYS A 234 -37.29 -22.24 16.59
N GLN A 235 -36.64 -21.54 17.53
CA GLN A 235 -36.93 -21.59 18.95
C GLN A 235 -37.96 -20.51 19.32
N THR A 236 -39.24 -20.88 19.34
CA THR A 236 -40.39 -19.98 19.55
C THR A 236 -40.37 -19.19 20.86
N LYS A 237 -39.75 -19.72 21.91
CA LYS A 237 -39.58 -19.00 23.19
C LYS A 237 -38.59 -17.84 23.10
N TYR A 238 -37.73 -17.82 22.07
CA TYR A 238 -36.61 -16.90 21.97
C TYR A 238 -36.61 -16.08 20.67
N GLY A 239 -37.65 -16.19 19.84
CA GLY A 239 -37.81 -15.38 18.64
C GLY A 239 -39.14 -15.67 17.94
N LYS A 240 -39.48 -14.85 16.95
CA LYS A 240 -40.68 -15.04 16.14
C LYS A 240 -40.43 -16.21 15.18
N CYS A 241 -41.20 -17.29 15.25
CA CYS A 241 -41.08 -18.40 14.30
C CYS A 241 -42.29 -18.45 13.39
N ASP A 242 -42.03 -18.73 12.12
CA ASP A 242 -43.05 -18.95 11.11
C ASP A 242 -43.52 -20.41 11.18
N SER A 243 -44.82 -20.60 11.20
CA SER A 243 -45.44 -21.90 10.94
C SER A 243 -45.30 -22.18 9.44
N ALA A 244 -44.31 -22.97 9.03
CA ALA A 244 -44.12 -23.27 7.62
C ALA A 244 -45.21 -24.22 7.09
N ASN A 245 -45.69 -23.93 5.87
CA ASN A 245 -46.09 -24.94 4.88
C ASN A 245 -44.82 -25.55 4.27
#